data_AF-A0A3D4YMA5-F1
#
_entry.id   AF-A0A3D4YMA5-F1
#
_cell.length_a   1.000
_cell.length_b   1.000
_cell.length_c   1.000
_cell.angle_alpha   90.00
_cell.angle_beta   90.00
_cell.angle_gamma   90.00
#
_symmetry.space_group_name_H-M   'P 1'
#
loop_
_entity.id
_entity.type
_entity.pdbx_description
1 polymer ?
#
loop_
_entity_poly.entity_id
_entity_poly.type
_entity_poly.pdbx_seq_one_letter_code
_entity_poly.pdbx_strand_id
1 'polypeptide(L)'
;FLEMNTRLQVEHPVTELVTGIDIVQWQLRIAAGEKLPFRQEEIVPHGWAIECRITSEDASNNFLPSTGRIRHLHLPSGPGVRWDGGVESGSEIGLYYDPMLAKLIVWGADREQAVTRMRRALVDLIIQGVETSRDFHIRVMDDDE
;
A
#
# COMPACT_ATOMS: atom_id res chain seq x y z
N PHE A 1 -0.29 16.99 19.05
CA PHE A 1 -0.18 17.61 17.70
C PHE A 1 1.29 17.79 17.39
N LEU A 2 1.76 17.30 16.23
CA LEU A 2 3.16 17.45 15.78
C LEU A 2 3.22 18.39 14.57
N GLU A 3 2.45 18.09 13.52
CA GLU A 3 2.33 18.91 12.31
C GLU A 3 1.02 18.62 11.56
N MET A 4 0.84 19.26 10.40
CA MET A 4 -0.25 19.00 9.45
C MET A 4 0.30 18.99 8.02
N ASN A 5 -0.08 17.98 7.23
CA ASN A 5 0.33 17.86 5.84
C ASN A 5 -0.78 18.33 4.88
N THR A 6 -0.55 19.41 4.14
CA THR A 6 -1.53 20.01 3.22
C THR A 6 -1.52 19.36 1.84
N ARG A 7 -1.55 18.02 1.80
CA ARG A 7 -1.59 17.19 0.58
C ARG A 7 -2.18 15.82 0.87
N LEU A 8 -2.52 15.08 -0.19
CA LEU A 8 -2.83 13.66 -0.07
C LEU A 8 -1.65 12.91 0.55
N GLN A 9 -1.95 11.97 1.46
CA GLN A 9 -0.95 11.08 2.03
C GLN A 9 -0.80 9.82 1.20
N VAL A 10 0.40 9.23 1.23
CA VAL A 10 0.70 8.00 0.50
C VAL A 10 -0.23 6.88 0.97
N GLU A 11 -0.42 6.81 2.29
CA GLU A 11 -1.20 5.83 3.04
C GLU A 11 -2.73 6.08 3.03
N HIS A 12 -3.25 7.01 2.23
CA HIS A 12 -4.69 7.24 2.14
C HIS A 12 -5.54 5.99 1.83
N PRO A 13 -5.09 4.95 1.09
CA PRO A 13 -5.93 3.80 0.78
C PRO A 13 -6.45 3.05 2.00
N VAL A 14 -5.72 3.04 3.13
CA VAL A 14 -6.22 2.38 4.35
C VAL A 14 -7.49 3.06 4.86
N THR A 15 -7.57 4.39 4.74
CA THR A 15 -8.77 5.17 5.08
C THR A 15 -9.89 4.90 4.08
N GLU A 16 -9.58 4.84 2.78
CA GLU A 16 -10.59 4.55 1.75
C GLU A 16 -11.23 3.18 1.97
N LEU A 17 -10.43 2.16 2.29
CA LEU A 17 -10.91 0.79 2.46
C LEU A 17 -11.81 0.62 3.70
N VAL A 18 -11.62 1.39 4.76
CA VAL A 18 -12.48 1.31 5.95
C VAL A 18 -13.68 2.26 5.89
N THR A 19 -13.60 3.35 5.13
CA THR A 19 -14.70 4.34 5.04
C THR A 19 -15.57 4.17 3.79
N GLY A 20 -15.08 3.50 2.75
CA GLY A 20 -15.72 3.44 1.44
C GLY A 20 -15.65 4.76 0.65
N ILE A 21 -14.87 5.74 1.11
CA ILE A 21 -14.75 7.05 0.48
C ILE A 21 -13.50 7.08 -0.39
N ASP A 22 -13.66 7.34 -1.69
CA ASP A 22 -12.56 7.62 -2.61
C ASP A 22 -12.08 9.07 -2.41
N ILE A 23 -10.93 9.22 -1.77
CA ILE A 23 -10.41 10.53 -1.36
C ILE A 23 -9.93 11.31 -2.58
N VAL A 24 -9.30 10.64 -3.55
CA VAL A 24 -8.77 11.27 -4.77
C VAL A 24 -9.93 11.81 -5.62
N GLN A 25 -11.00 11.02 -5.78
CA GLN A 25 -12.21 11.46 -6.46
C GLN A 25 -12.79 12.70 -5.79
N TRP A 26 -12.89 12.71 -4.45
CA TRP A 26 -13.42 13.88 -3.73
C TRP A 26 -12.52 15.10 -3.80
N GLN A 27 -11.20 14.94 -3.85
CA GLN A 27 -10.29 16.06 -4.12
C GLN A 27 -10.62 16.75 -5.44
N LEU A 28 -10.87 15.98 -6.51
CA LEU A 28 -11.24 16.52 -7.82
C LEU A 28 -12.61 17.20 -7.80
N ARG A 29 -13.61 16.57 -7.18
CA ARG A 29 -14.99 17.13 -7.09
C ARG A 29 -15.02 18.43 -6.30
N ILE A 30 -14.33 18.49 -5.17
CA ILE A 30 -14.22 19.71 -4.36
C ILE A 30 -13.47 20.80 -5.13
N ALA A 31 -12.39 20.44 -5.83
CA ALA A 31 -11.67 21.39 -6.69
C ALA A 31 -12.56 21.96 -7.82
N ALA A 32 -13.56 21.19 -8.28
CA ALA A 32 -14.58 21.62 -9.22
C ALA A 32 -15.75 22.42 -8.58
N GLY A 33 -15.71 22.68 -7.27
CA GLY A 33 -16.73 23.45 -6.55
C GLY A 33 -17.90 22.64 -6.02
N GLU A 34 -17.87 21.30 -6.09
CA GLU A 34 -18.90 20.46 -5.49
C GLU A 34 -18.84 20.47 -3.96
N LYS A 35 -19.99 20.27 -3.32
CA LYS A 35 -20.11 20.12 -1.86
C LYS A 35 -20.02 18.65 -1.46
N LEU A 36 -19.51 18.40 -0.26
CA LEU A 36 -19.57 17.07 0.35
C LEU A 36 -21.04 16.68 0.60
N PRO A 37 -21.48 15.47 0.16
CA PRO A 37 -22.87 15.04 0.27
C PRO A 37 -23.15 14.28 1.57
N PHE A 38 -22.14 14.08 2.41
CA PHE A 38 -22.22 13.32 3.65
C PHE A 38 -21.91 14.19 4.87
N ARG A 39 -22.49 13.81 5.99
CA ARG A 39 -22.30 14.39 7.32
C ARG A 39 -21.31 13.54 8.12
N GLN A 40 -20.74 14.12 9.17
CA GLN A 40 -19.75 13.44 10.01
C GLN A 40 -20.26 12.13 10.62
N GLU A 41 -21.54 12.08 10.98
CA GLU A 41 -22.21 10.91 11.57
C GLU A 41 -22.41 9.75 10.59
N GLU A 42 -22.30 10.00 9.29
CA GLU A 42 -22.40 8.98 8.23
C GLU A 42 -21.06 8.31 7.93
N ILE A 43 -19.93 8.86 8.41
CA ILE A 43 -18.59 8.33 8.17
C ILE A 43 -18.23 7.37 9.31
N VAL A 44 -18.61 6.10 9.13
CA VAL A 44 -18.32 5.03 10.10
C VAL A 44 -17.27 4.09 9.51
N PRO A 45 -16.07 3.98 10.12
CA PRO A 45 -15.09 2.99 9.70
C PRO A 45 -15.61 1.56 9.92
N HIS A 46 -15.46 0.72 8.89
CA HIS A 46 -15.82 -0.69 8.93
C HIS A 46 -14.61 -1.58 8.62
N GLY A 47 -14.37 -2.55 9.50
CA GLY A 47 -13.23 -3.46 9.39
C GLY A 47 -11.88 -2.78 9.67
N TRP A 48 -10.83 -3.39 9.14
CA TRP A 48 -9.43 -3.01 9.34
C TRP A 48 -8.70 -3.04 8.01
N ALA A 49 -7.84 -2.07 7.77
CA ALA A 49 -6.97 -2.05 6.60
C ALA A 49 -5.50 -1.92 7.01
N ILE A 50 -4.63 -2.58 6.26
CA ILE A 50 -3.17 -2.54 6.43
C ILE A 50 -2.56 -2.24 5.07
N GLU A 51 -1.57 -1.35 5.04
CA GLU A 51 -0.76 -1.05 3.86
C GLU A 51 0.71 -1.35 4.14
N CYS A 52 1.34 -2.08 3.22
CA CYS A 52 2.78 -2.27 3.16
C CYS A 52 3.32 -1.55 1.92
N ARG A 53 4.30 -0.65 2.13
CA ARG A 53 5.06 -0.05 1.03
C ARG A 53 6.08 -1.03 0.53
N ILE A 54 5.94 -1.47 -0.70
CA ILE A 54 6.90 -2.37 -1.35
C ILE A 54 7.94 -1.49 -2.02
N THR A 55 9.15 -1.51 -1.47
CA THR A 55 10.30 -0.71 -1.92
C THR A 55 11.36 -1.60 -2.57
N SER A 56 12.13 -1.07 -3.50
CA SER A 56 13.32 -1.70 -4.08
C SER A 56 14.52 -1.52 -3.15
N GLU A 57 14.47 -2.14 -1.97
CA GLU A 57 15.51 -2.07 -0.95
C GLU A 57 15.79 -3.47 -0.40
N ASP A 58 17.07 -3.80 -0.19
CA ASP A 58 17.48 -5.05 0.42
C ASP A 58 17.44 -4.94 1.94
N ALA A 59 16.35 -5.42 2.54
CA ALA A 59 16.16 -5.39 3.98
C ALA A 59 17.13 -6.31 4.76
N SER A 60 17.82 -7.25 4.11
CA SER A 60 18.88 -8.06 4.73
C SER A 60 20.22 -7.32 4.79
N ASN A 61 20.37 -6.29 3.95
CA ASN A 61 21.57 -5.47 3.84
C ASN A 61 21.28 -4.00 4.18
N ASN A 62 20.68 -3.78 5.37
CA ASN A 62 20.39 -2.45 5.91
C ASN A 62 19.60 -1.54 4.97
N PHE A 63 18.60 -2.10 4.27
CA PHE A 63 17.74 -1.39 3.32
C PHE A 63 18.54 -0.70 2.20
N LEU A 64 19.63 -1.32 1.74
CA LEU A 64 20.41 -0.79 0.62
C LEU A 64 19.51 -0.69 -0.63
N PRO A 65 19.49 0.44 -1.35
CA PRO A 65 18.72 0.57 -2.58
C PRO A 65 19.12 -0.49 -3.61
N SER A 66 18.12 -1.12 -4.22
CA SER A 66 18.26 -2.14 -5.25
C SER A 66 17.82 -1.57 -6.60
N THR A 67 18.73 -1.58 -7.57
CA THR A 67 18.44 -1.17 -8.95
C THR A 67 18.51 -2.34 -9.89
N GLY A 68 17.87 -2.20 -11.04
CA GLY A 68 17.86 -3.24 -12.04
C GLY A 68 16.57 -3.24 -12.84
N ARG A 69 16.28 -4.38 -13.45
CA ARG A 69 15.08 -4.56 -14.26
C ARG A 69 14.17 -5.59 -13.61
N ILE A 70 12.89 -5.26 -13.45
CA ILE A 70 11.90 -6.25 -13.03
C ILE A 70 11.75 -7.26 -14.16
N ARG A 71 12.27 -8.48 -13.96
CA ARG A 71 12.20 -9.58 -14.93
C ARG A 71 10.87 -10.29 -14.89
N HIS A 72 10.27 -10.36 -13.70
CA HIS A 72 8.98 -10.99 -13.49
C HIS A 72 8.25 -10.30 -12.34
N LEU A 73 6.96 -10.06 -12.53
CA LEU A 73 6.04 -9.52 -11.54
C LEU A 73 4.78 -10.40 -11.51
N HIS A 74 4.53 -11.03 -10.37
CA HIS A 74 3.27 -11.69 -10.06
C HIS A 74 2.60 -10.96 -8.91
N LEU A 75 1.41 -10.40 -9.18
CA LEU A 75 0.67 -9.62 -8.20
C LEU A 75 -0.27 -10.52 -7.39
N PRO A 76 -0.38 -10.31 -6.07
CA PRO A 76 -1.39 -10.99 -5.28
C PRO A 76 -2.78 -10.53 -5.70
N SER A 77 -3.77 -11.41 -5.55
CA SER A 77 -5.15 -11.13 -5.92
C SER A 77 -6.14 -11.70 -4.90
N GLY A 78 -7.42 -11.40 -5.12
CA GLY A 78 -8.52 -11.93 -4.32
C GLY A 78 -9.20 -10.88 -3.43
N PRO A 79 -10.25 -11.29 -2.71
CA PRO A 79 -11.09 -10.37 -1.94
C PRO A 79 -10.30 -9.62 -0.86
N GLY A 80 -10.48 -8.30 -0.84
CA GLY A 80 -9.84 -7.41 0.13
C GLY A 80 -8.34 -7.23 -0.09
N VAL A 81 -7.81 -7.50 -1.30
CA VAL A 81 -6.42 -7.20 -1.68
C VAL A 81 -6.45 -6.13 -2.77
N ARG A 82 -5.68 -5.06 -2.59
CA ARG A 82 -5.52 -3.94 -3.51
C ARG A 82 -4.03 -3.72 -3.77
N TRP A 83 -3.70 -3.46 -5.03
CA TRP A 83 -2.35 -3.14 -5.48
C TRP A 83 -2.35 -1.77 -6.15
N ASP A 84 -1.63 -0.83 -5.56
CA ASP A 84 -1.37 0.49 -6.16
C ASP A 84 0.12 0.53 -6.54
N GLY A 85 0.45 0.07 -7.75
CA GLY A 85 1.84 0.03 -8.24
C GLY A 85 2.05 0.83 -9.52
N GLY A 86 3.25 1.40 -9.66
CA GLY A 86 3.69 2.15 -10.85
C GLY A 86 4.64 1.38 -11.75
N VAL A 87 4.76 0.05 -11.56
CA VAL A 87 5.74 -0.81 -12.21
C VAL A 87 5.11 -2.05 -12.81
N GLU A 88 5.78 -2.62 -13.81
CA GLU A 88 5.39 -3.84 -14.52
C GLU A 88 6.61 -4.70 -14.85
N SER A 89 6.38 -5.91 -15.38
CA SER A 89 7.49 -6.72 -15.90
C SER A 89 8.17 -5.98 -17.06
N GLY A 90 9.47 -5.77 -16.95
CA GLY A 90 10.27 -4.99 -17.89
C GLY A 90 10.60 -3.58 -17.43
N SER A 91 9.98 -3.07 -16.35
CA SER A 91 10.32 -1.77 -15.77
C SER A 91 11.77 -1.72 -15.28
N GLU A 92 12.44 -0.59 -15.52
CA GLU A 92 13.78 -0.29 -15.01
C GLU A 92 13.68 0.54 -13.73
N ILE A 93 14.39 0.09 -12.70
CA ILE A 93 14.47 0.74 -11.39
C ILE A 93 15.85 1.39 -11.29
N GLY A 94 15.85 2.72 -11.28
CA GLY A 94 17.05 3.55 -11.15
C GLY A 94 17.18 4.20 -9.77
N LEU A 95 18.23 5.00 -9.59
CA LEU A 95 18.51 5.73 -8.33
C LEU A 95 17.91 7.14 -8.27
N TYR A 96 17.21 7.56 -9.33
CA TYR A 96 16.80 8.96 -9.50
C TYR A 96 15.47 9.31 -8.79
N TYR A 97 14.73 8.29 -8.32
CA TYR A 97 13.42 8.44 -7.72
C TYR A 97 13.35 7.68 -6.40
N ASP A 98 12.24 7.87 -5.69
CA ASP A 98 11.90 7.11 -4.49
C ASP A 98 11.90 5.60 -4.79
N PRO A 99 12.42 4.74 -3.89
CA PRO A 99 12.49 3.30 -4.12
C PRO A 99 11.13 2.61 -4.06
N MET A 100 10.03 3.31 -3.75
CA MET A 100 8.69 2.74 -3.72
C MET A 100 8.26 2.22 -5.10
N LEU A 101 8.10 0.90 -5.19
CA LEU A 101 7.58 0.20 -6.36
C LEU A 101 6.04 0.23 -6.37
N ALA A 102 5.45 0.03 -5.20
CA ALA A 102 4.01 -0.04 -5.01
C ALA A 102 3.60 0.01 -3.55
N LYS A 103 2.28 0.06 -3.34
CA LYS A 103 1.62 -0.18 -2.07
C LYS A 103 0.79 -1.45 -2.21
N LEU A 104 1.02 -2.42 -1.31
CA LEU A 104 0.16 -3.57 -1.14
C LEU A 104 -0.79 -3.26 0.01
N ILE A 105 -2.09 -3.21 -0.25
CA ILE A 105 -3.10 -2.85 0.74
C ILE A 105 -4.07 -4.00 0.88
N VAL A 106 -4.44 -4.31 2.12
CA VAL A 106 -5.49 -5.29 2.40
C VAL A 106 -6.55 -4.72 3.32
N TRP A 107 -7.75 -5.27 3.24
CA TRP A 107 -8.84 -5.03 4.18
C TRP A 107 -9.31 -6.35 4.80
N GLY A 108 -9.71 -6.35 6.07
CA GLY A 108 -10.36 -7.47 6.76
C GLY A 108 -11.46 -7.02 7.72
N ALA A 109 -12.32 -7.96 8.13
CA ALA A 109 -13.41 -7.68 9.06
C ALA A 109 -12.90 -7.31 10.47
N ASP A 110 -11.75 -7.83 10.84
CA ASP A 110 -11.01 -7.54 12.07
C ASP A 110 -9.50 -7.45 11.77
N ARG A 111 -8.71 -7.03 12.77
CA ARG A 111 -7.26 -6.85 12.63
C ARG A 111 -6.55 -8.17 12.30
N GLU A 112 -6.92 -9.27 12.97
CA GLU A 112 -6.28 -10.57 12.79
C GLU A 112 -6.45 -11.08 11.35
N GLN A 113 -7.66 -10.91 10.80
CA GLN A 113 -7.95 -11.23 9.42
C GLN A 113 -7.15 -10.33 8.46
N ALA A 114 -7.01 -9.03 8.75
CA ALA A 114 -6.21 -8.13 7.94
C ALA A 114 -4.72 -8.52 7.95
N VAL A 115 -4.14 -8.87 9.12
CA VAL A 115 -2.76 -9.35 9.25
C VAL A 115 -2.56 -10.65 8.47
N THR A 116 -3.42 -11.64 8.69
CA THR A 116 -3.38 -12.93 7.99
C THR A 116 -3.48 -12.75 6.47
N ARG A 117 -4.35 -11.83 6.02
CA ARG A 117 -4.51 -11.52 4.59
C ARG A 117 -3.30 -10.79 4.02
N MET A 118 -2.71 -9.84 4.75
CA MET A 118 -1.49 -9.14 4.34
C MET A 118 -0.34 -10.12 4.19
N ARG A 119 -0.13 -10.97 5.19
CA ARG A 119 0.88 -12.03 5.17
C ARG A 119 0.74 -12.92 3.94
N ARG A 120 -0.47 -13.41 3.64
CA ARG A 120 -0.75 -14.22 2.45
C ARG A 120 -0.42 -13.45 1.17
N ALA A 121 -0.91 -12.21 1.05
CA ALA A 121 -0.68 -11.39 -0.14
C ALA A 121 0.82 -11.08 -0.35
N LEU A 122 1.60 -10.90 0.71
CA LEU A 122 3.05 -10.73 0.64
C LEU A 122 3.75 -12.02 0.18
N VAL A 123 3.32 -13.20 0.65
CA VAL A 123 3.87 -14.48 0.19
C VAL A 123 3.55 -14.74 -1.28
N ASP A 124 2.35 -14.38 -1.73
CA ASP A 124 1.92 -14.52 -3.12
C ASP A 124 2.61 -13.50 -4.06
N LEU A 125 3.09 -12.36 -3.54
CA LEU A 125 3.77 -11.34 -4.32
C LEU A 125 5.16 -11.82 -4.78
N ILE A 126 5.37 -11.90 -6.09
CA ILE A 126 6.67 -12.24 -6.68
C ILE A 126 7.19 -11.04 -7.47
N ILE A 127 8.37 -10.54 -7.07
CA ILE A 127 9.13 -9.53 -7.81
C ILE A 127 10.52 -10.11 -8.02
N GLN A 128 10.95 -10.28 -9.28
CA GLN A 128 12.27 -10.81 -9.62
C GLN A 128 13.10 -9.79 -10.37
N GLY A 129 14.39 -9.70 -10.05
CA GLY A 129 15.35 -8.82 -10.74
C GLY A 129 15.79 -7.60 -9.93
N VAL A 130 15.10 -7.31 -8.84
CA VAL A 130 15.50 -6.35 -7.79
C VAL A 130 15.17 -6.95 -6.42
N GLU A 131 15.94 -6.58 -5.41
CA GLU A 131 15.62 -6.89 -4.00
C GLU A 131 14.50 -5.97 -3.52
N THR A 132 13.70 -6.45 -2.56
CA THR A 132 12.54 -5.69 -2.07
C THR A 132 12.33 -5.82 -0.56
N SER A 133 11.62 -4.86 0.02
CA SER A 133 11.21 -4.89 1.43
C SER A 133 10.12 -5.92 1.75
N ARG A 134 9.65 -6.71 0.78
CA ARG A 134 8.61 -7.74 0.94
C ARG A 134 8.90 -8.68 2.10
N ASP A 135 10.11 -9.23 2.16
CA ASP A 135 10.46 -10.26 3.16
C ASP A 135 10.58 -9.66 4.56
N PHE A 136 10.91 -8.37 4.66
CA PHE A 136 10.83 -7.66 5.93
C PHE A 136 9.38 -7.52 6.40
N HIS A 137 8.45 -7.14 5.52
CA HIS A 137 7.04 -7.05 5.88
C HIS A 137 6.45 -8.40 6.28
N ILE A 138 6.86 -9.51 5.66
CA ILE A 138 6.43 -10.85 6.10
C ILE A 138 6.84 -11.10 7.56
N ARG A 139 8.09 -10.79 7.92
CA ARG A 139 8.56 -10.92 9.31
C ARG A 139 7.76 -10.05 10.27
N VAL A 140 7.40 -8.82 9.87
CA VAL A 140 6.57 -7.93 10.69
C VAL A 140 5.15 -8.49 10.88
N MET A 141 4.57 -9.14 9.86
CA MET A 141 3.25 -9.77 10.00
C MET A 141 3.28 -11.07 10.84
N ASP A 142 4.45 -11.66 11.00
CA ASP A 142 4.70 -12.86 11.82
C ASP A 142 5.16 -12.51 13.24
N ASP A 143 5.35 -11.22 13.55
CA ASP A 143 5.71 -10.75 14.88
C ASP A 143 4.48 -10.69 15.80
N ASP A 144 4.67 -11.06 17.06
CA ASP A 144 3.59 -11.12 18.06
C ASP A 144 3.26 -9.74 18.65
N GLU A 145 4.17 -8.75 18.55
CA GLU A 145 3.98 -7.35 19.02
C GLU A 145 3.34 -6.43 17.98
#